data_AF-A0A9P8VDL7-F1
#
_entry.id   AF-A0A9P8VDL7-F1
#
_cell.length_a   1.000
_cell.length_b   1.000
_cell.length_c   1.000
_cell.angle_alpha   90.00
_cell.angle_beta   90.00
_cell.angle_gamma   90.00
#
_symmetry.space_group_name_H-M   'P 1'
#
loop_
_entity.id
_entity.type
_entity.pdbx_description
1 polymer ?
#
loop_
_entity_poly.entity_id
_entity_poly.type
_entity_poly.pdbx_seq_one_letter_code
_entity_poly.pdbx_strand_id
1 'polypeptide(L)'
;MAPAQVVDDVDVDMAQEEDFDQEQRLINEEYKTWKKNSPFLYDMILSTALEWPTLTTQWFPDVTEPEGENYRVHRLLLGTHTSEDVPNHLQIAEVKVPKTAEPSADDLDEERGEIGGYAKSGGSAPIQFKIVQKIDHPGEVNKARYQPQNPDIIATLCIDGKILIFDRTKHSLFPDGNVSSEIELVGHKMEGYGLSWNPHEQGCLASGSEDTTVCLWDIKTVQDGNTSLKPTRRYTHHTQIVNDVQYHPVSKSLIGTVSDDLTMQIIDVRLADTTRSAVSAKRGHSDAINALAFNPGSETLVATASADKTIGIWDIRNLKEKIHTLEGHNDAVTSLSWHPQEVGILGSGSYDRRIIFWDLSRVGEEQMPEDQEDGPPELLFMHGGHTNHLADFSWNPNDPWLVCSAAEDNLLQIWRVAESIVGRDDGDMSLDEIDR
;
A
#
# COMPACT_ATOMS: atom_id res chain seq x y z
N MET A 1 -44.40 -4.28 41.39
CA MET A 1 -43.48 -4.94 40.44
C MET A 1 -44.04 -4.71 39.06
N ALA A 2 -43.47 -3.75 38.31
CA ALA A 2 -43.71 -3.69 36.88
C ALA A 2 -42.82 -4.76 36.21
N PRO A 3 -43.30 -5.52 35.22
CA PRO A 3 -42.45 -6.47 34.53
C PRO A 3 -41.44 -5.70 33.68
N ALA A 4 -40.19 -6.14 33.73
CA ALA A 4 -39.15 -5.68 32.81
C ALA A 4 -39.57 -6.05 31.39
N GLN A 5 -39.58 -5.06 30.49
CA GLN A 5 -39.66 -5.32 29.06
C GLN A 5 -38.42 -6.12 28.67
N VAL A 6 -38.64 -7.37 28.29
CA VAL A 6 -37.71 -8.11 27.46
C VAL A 6 -37.81 -7.42 26.10
N VAL A 7 -36.79 -6.66 25.74
CA VAL A 7 -36.61 -6.23 24.35
C VAL A 7 -36.12 -7.49 23.64
N ASP A 8 -36.92 -8.00 22.70
CA ASP A 8 -36.65 -9.27 22.03
C ASP A 8 -35.33 -9.16 21.25
N ASP A 9 -34.36 -10.06 21.50
CA ASP A 9 -33.09 -10.15 20.77
C ASP A 9 -33.30 -10.24 19.23
N VAL A 10 -34.47 -10.73 18.81
CA VAL A 10 -34.89 -10.82 17.40
C VAL A 10 -35.05 -9.45 16.75
N ASP A 11 -35.52 -8.43 17.49
CA ASP A 11 -35.71 -7.08 16.93
C ASP A 11 -34.36 -6.35 16.74
N VAL A 12 -33.34 -6.72 17.52
CA VAL A 12 -31.98 -6.18 17.40
C VAL A 12 -31.25 -6.79 16.20
N ASP A 13 -31.37 -8.11 16.02
CA ASP A 13 -30.79 -8.80 14.86
C ASP A 13 -31.46 -8.33 13.55
N MET A 14 -32.78 -8.16 13.54
CA MET A 14 -33.49 -7.64 12.36
C MET A 14 -33.08 -6.20 12.01
N ALA A 15 -32.87 -5.33 13.00
CA ALA A 15 -32.42 -3.96 12.76
C ALA A 15 -30.99 -3.91 12.22
N GLN A 16 -30.09 -4.77 12.71
CA GLN A 16 -28.72 -4.89 12.20
C GLN A 16 -28.69 -5.45 10.78
N GLU A 17 -29.52 -6.43 10.47
CA GLU A 17 -29.69 -6.96 9.11
C GLU A 17 -30.24 -5.88 8.15
N GLU A 18 -31.21 -5.07 8.58
CA GLU A 18 -31.76 -3.98 7.78
C GLU A 18 -30.74 -2.85 7.52
N ASP A 19 -29.91 -2.50 8.51
CA ASP A 19 -28.85 -1.50 8.37
C ASP A 19 -27.74 -2.00 7.43
N PHE A 20 -27.32 -3.26 7.56
CA PHE A 20 -26.35 -3.89 6.66
C PHE A 20 -26.85 -3.93 5.21
N ASP A 21 -28.11 -4.31 5.00
CA ASP A 21 -28.74 -4.32 3.69
C ASP A 21 -28.80 -2.92 3.04
N GLN A 22 -29.04 -1.89 3.85
CA GLN A 22 -29.05 -0.50 3.37
C GLN A 22 -27.65 -0.04 2.98
N GLU A 23 -26.63 -0.30 3.81
CA GLU A 23 -25.24 0.02 3.50
C GLU A 23 -24.81 -0.68 2.20
N GLN A 24 -25.08 -1.97 2.05
CA GLN A 24 -24.72 -2.72 0.86
C GLN A 24 -25.42 -2.18 -0.41
N ARG A 25 -26.65 -1.67 -0.29
CA ARG A 25 -27.35 -1.00 -1.41
C ARG A 25 -26.66 0.30 -1.80
N LEU A 26 -26.29 1.14 -0.83
CA LEU A 26 -25.58 2.39 -1.06
C LEU A 26 -24.23 2.15 -1.75
N ILE A 27 -23.43 1.20 -1.24
CA ILE A 27 -22.15 0.80 -1.84
C ILE A 27 -22.33 0.39 -3.30
N ASN A 28 -23.37 -0.41 -3.59
CA ASN A 28 -23.65 -0.86 -4.96
C ASN A 28 -24.12 0.28 -5.88
N GLU A 29 -24.82 1.29 -5.37
CA GLU A 29 -25.23 2.47 -6.13
C GLU A 29 -24.06 3.41 -6.41
N GLU A 30 -23.18 3.63 -5.43
CA GLU A 30 -21.93 4.36 -5.59
C GLU A 30 -21.03 3.69 -6.63
N TYR A 31 -20.83 2.37 -6.52
CA TYR A 31 -20.00 1.62 -7.47
C TYR A 31 -20.54 1.69 -8.91
N LYS A 32 -21.87 1.64 -9.10
CA LYS A 32 -22.50 1.83 -10.41
C LYS A 32 -22.24 3.24 -10.97
N THR A 33 -22.23 4.25 -10.11
CA THR A 33 -21.95 5.64 -10.51
C THR A 33 -20.49 5.80 -10.86
N TRP A 34 -19.58 5.32 -10.01
CA TRP A 34 -18.15 5.26 -10.27
C TRP A 34 -17.83 4.57 -11.60
N LYS A 35 -18.44 3.41 -11.88
CA LYS A 35 -18.22 2.65 -13.11
C LYS A 35 -18.66 3.39 -14.38
N LYS A 36 -19.67 4.27 -14.28
CA LYS A 36 -20.08 5.13 -15.41
C LYS A 36 -19.08 6.26 -15.65
N ASN A 37 -18.45 6.75 -14.58
CA ASN A 37 -17.53 7.87 -14.62
C ASN A 37 -16.06 7.43 -14.82
N SER A 38 -15.75 6.15 -14.64
CA SER A 38 -14.38 5.62 -14.75
C SER A 38 -13.67 5.96 -16.07
N PRO A 39 -14.33 6.05 -17.25
CA PRO A 39 -13.64 6.46 -18.47
C PRO A 39 -13.09 7.90 -18.45
N PHE A 40 -13.58 8.75 -17.56
CA PHE A 40 -13.09 10.13 -17.39
C PHE A 40 -12.02 10.24 -16.29
N LEU A 41 -11.95 9.25 -15.40
CA LEU A 41 -11.09 9.27 -14.22
C LEU A 41 -9.82 8.45 -14.39
N TYR A 42 -9.81 7.50 -15.32
CA TYR A 42 -8.71 6.56 -15.51
C TYR A 42 -8.35 6.43 -16.99
N ASP A 43 -7.05 6.49 -17.27
CA ASP A 43 -6.53 6.09 -18.59
C ASP A 43 -6.55 4.57 -18.77
N MET A 44 -6.48 3.84 -17.64
CA MET A 44 -6.45 2.39 -17.66
C MET A 44 -7.04 1.85 -16.36
N ILE A 45 -7.85 0.80 -16.46
CA ILE A 45 -8.30 0.03 -15.31
C ILE A 45 -8.50 -1.44 -15.69
N LEU A 46 -7.97 -2.32 -14.84
CA LEU A 46 -8.24 -3.75 -14.81
C LEU A 46 -8.82 -4.08 -13.45
N SER A 47 -9.97 -4.75 -13.46
CA SER A 47 -10.57 -5.35 -12.27
C SER A 47 -10.55 -6.87 -12.45
N THR A 48 -9.94 -7.59 -11.51
CA THR A 48 -9.88 -9.05 -11.53
C THR A 48 -10.19 -9.60 -10.14
N ALA A 49 -10.97 -10.68 -10.08
CA ALA A 49 -11.24 -11.38 -8.84
C ALA A 49 -10.18 -12.47 -8.65
N LEU A 50 -9.48 -12.41 -7.52
CA LEU A 50 -8.58 -13.47 -7.11
C LEU A 50 -9.38 -14.67 -6.61
N GLU A 51 -8.75 -15.85 -6.64
CA GLU A 51 -9.32 -17.08 -6.06
C GLU A 51 -9.56 -16.91 -4.55
N TRP A 52 -8.62 -16.24 -3.89
CA TRP A 52 -8.63 -15.90 -2.47
C TRP A 52 -8.15 -14.47 -2.28
N PRO A 53 -8.62 -13.76 -1.24
CA PRO A 53 -8.19 -12.41 -0.97
C PRO A 53 -6.68 -12.36 -0.68
N THR A 54 -6.11 -11.17 -0.87
CA THR A 54 -4.70 -10.91 -0.62
C THR A 54 -4.57 -9.78 0.38
N LEU A 55 -3.79 -10.00 1.44
CA LEU A 55 -3.53 -9.01 2.48
C LEU A 55 -2.33 -8.11 2.13
N THR A 56 -1.66 -8.37 1.00
CA THR A 56 -0.42 -7.70 0.67
C THR A 56 -0.26 -7.52 -0.84
N THR A 57 0.19 -6.33 -1.24
CA THR A 57 0.55 -6.04 -2.62
C THR A 57 1.91 -5.35 -2.69
N GLN A 58 2.72 -5.68 -3.69
CA GLN A 58 3.93 -4.93 -4.01
C GLN A 58 4.32 -5.11 -5.47
N TRP A 59 4.56 -4.01 -6.19
CA TRP A 59 5.20 -4.09 -7.51
C TRP A 59 6.68 -4.45 -7.40
N PHE A 60 7.11 -5.42 -8.20
CA PHE A 60 8.53 -5.65 -8.41
C PHE A 60 9.16 -4.49 -9.20
N PRO A 61 10.47 -4.24 -9.00
CA PRO A 61 11.14 -3.12 -9.64
C PRO A 61 11.54 -3.41 -11.10
N ASP A 62 11.61 -4.68 -11.51
CA ASP A 62 11.99 -5.04 -12.87
C ASP A 62 10.83 -4.93 -13.86
N VAL A 63 11.17 -4.53 -15.09
CA VAL A 63 10.26 -4.42 -16.22
C VAL A 63 10.94 -5.06 -17.43
N THR A 64 10.18 -5.87 -18.17
CA THR A 64 10.63 -6.42 -19.45
C THR A 64 9.82 -5.79 -20.58
N GLU A 65 10.48 -5.36 -21.65
CA GLU A 65 9.82 -4.90 -22.87
C GLU A 65 10.11 -5.87 -24.02
N PRO A 66 9.16 -6.75 -24.38
CA PRO A 66 9.34 -7.65 -25.51
C PRO A 66 9.45 -6.87 -26.84
N GLU A 67 10.41 -7.25 -27.68
CA GLU A 67 10.65 -6.59 -28.96
C GLU A 67 9.45 -6.76 -29.91
N GLY A 68 8.98 -5.65 -30.50
CA GLY A 68 7.83 -5.65 -31.41
C GLY A 68 6.46 -5.68 -30.73
N GLU A 69 6.41 -5.76 -29.40
CA GLU A 69 5.16 -5.72 -28.63
C GLU A 69 4.86 -4.32 -28.09
N ASN A 70 3.57 -4.02 -28.01
CA ASN A 70 3.01 -2.74 -27.56
C ASN A 70 2.69 -2.72 -26.05
N TYR A 71 3.32 -3.58 -25.26
CA TYR A 71 3.14 -3.66 -23.82
C TYR A 71 4.48 -3.84 -23.10
N ARG A 72 4.49 -3.46 -21.82
CA ARG A 72 5.52 -3.74 -20.84
C ARG A 72 5.06 -4.89 -19.95
N VAL A 73 5.98 -5.72 -19.51
CA VAL A 73 5.72 -6.82 -18.59
C VAL A 73 6.29 -6.46 -17.23
N HIS A 74 5.39 -6.30 -16.26
CA HIS A 74 5.69 -6.05 -14.86
C HIS A 74 5.38 -7.29 -14.03
N ARG A 75 5.88 -7.33 -12.79
CA ARG A 75 5.52 -8.37 -11.82
C ARG A 75 4.92 -7.77 -10.55
N LEU A 76 4.00 -8.52 -9.95
CA LEU A 76 3.36 -8.21 -8.67
C LEU A 76 3.63 -9.34 -7.67
N LEU A 77 3.96 -8.96 -6.44
CA LEU A 77 4.02 -9.82 -5.28
C LEU A 77 2.68 -9.76 -4.54
N LEU A 78 2.08 -10.92 -4.33
CA LEU A 78 0.79 -11.09 -3.66
C LEU A 78 0.87 -12.25 -2.65
N GLY A 79 -0.05 -12.27 -1.70
CA GLY A 79 -0.27 -13.39 -0.78
C GLY A 79 -1.68 -13.99 -0.94
N THR A 80 -1.95 -15.10 -0.26
CA THR A 80 -3.33 -15.58 -0.08
C THR A 80 -3.74 -15.50 1.39
N HIS A 81 -5.04 -15.34 1.60
CA HIS A 81 -5.72 -15.59 2.86
C HIS A 81 -6.87 -16.57 2.56
N THR A 82 -6.73 -17.82 3.02
CA THR A 82 -7.66 -18.91 2.71
C THR A 82 -8.42 -19.41 3.93
N SER A 83 -9.50 -20.18 3.72
CA SER A 83 -10.17 -20.93 4.79
C SER A 83 -9.31 -22.08 5.35
N GLU A 84 -9.62 -22.56 6.57
CA GLU A 84 -8.83 -23.49 7.40
C GLU A 84 -8.34 -24.82 6.77
N ASP A 85 -8.83 -25.24 5.59
CA ASP A 85 -8.44 -26.49 4.90
C ASP A 85 -7.80 -26.27 3.53
N VAL A 86 -7.59 -25.02 3.11
CA VAL A 86 -7.05 -24.69 1.79
C VAL A 86 -5.62 -24.16 1.96
N PRO A 87 -4.62 -24.70 1.23
CA PRO A 87 -3.24 -24.26 1.38
C PRO A 87 -3.07 -22.80 0.95
N ASN A 88 -2.29 -22.07 1.72
CA ASN A 88 -1.90 -20.71 1.41
C ASN A 88 -0.64 -20.68 0.53
N HIS A 89 -0.49 -19.60 -0.22
CA HIS A 89 0.62 -19.42 -1.14
C HIS A 89 1.13 -17.98 -1.15
N LEU A 90 2.45 -17.85 -1.22
CA LEU A 90 3.08 -16.65 -1.74
C LEU A 90 2.97 -16.68 -3.27
N GLN A 91 2.48 -15.60 -3.88
CA GLN A 91 2.18 -15.55 -5.31
C GLN A 91 2.99 -14.47 -6.02
N ILE A 92 3.48 -14.80 -7.21
CA ILE A 92 4.01 -13.82 -8.15
C ILE A 92 3.11 -13.80 -9.39
N ALA A 93 2.59 -12.63 -9.72
CA ALA A 93 1.80 -12.40 -10.91
C ALA A 93 2.59 -11.59 -11.94
N GLU A 94 2.33 -11.88 -13.22
CA GLU A 94 2.77 -11.11 -14.36
C GLU A 94 1.63 -10.17 -14.78
N VAL A 95 1.97 -8.91 -15.05
CA VAL A 95 1.05 -7.90 -15.56
C VAL A 95 1.59 -7.34 -16.85
N LYS A 96 0.83 -7.50 -17.94
CA LYS A 96 1.16 -6.89 -19.23
C LYS A 96 0.45 -5.54 -19.30
N VAL A 97 1.20 -4.46 -19.12
CA VAL A 97 0.70 -3.09 -19.13
C VAL A 97 0.88 -2.52 -20.53
N PRO A 98 -0.18 -2.02 -21.19
CA PRO A 98 -0.07 -1.44 -22.53
C PRO A 98 0.83 -0.20 -22.50
N LYS A 99 1.66 -0.02 -23.53
CA LYS A 99 2.41 1.22 -23.72
C LYS A 99 1.42 2.32 -24.10
N THR A 100 1.56 3.50 -23.50
CA THR A 100 0.81 4.67 -23.94
C THR A 100 1.20 4.96 -25.39
N ALA A 101 0.23 5.00 -26.29
CA ALA A 101 0.51 5.32 -27.69
C ALA A 101 0.86 6.82 -27.79
N GLU A 102 2.03 7.15 -28.33
CA GLU A 102 2.31 8.54 -28.70
C GLU A 102 1.30 8.97 -29.77
N PRO A 103 0.64 10.13 -29.61
CA PRO A 103 -0.29 10.63 -30.62
C PRO A 103 0.43 10.81 -31.95
N SER A 104 -0.01 10.13 -33.02
CA SER A 104 0.54 10.34 -34.36
C SER A 104 -0.18 11.49 -35.05
N ALA A 105 0.53 12.26 -35.88
CA ALA A 105 -0.10 13.24 -36.77
C ALA A 105 -1.11 12.59 -37.73
N ASP A 106 -1.00 11.27 -37.96
CA ASP A 106 -1.95 10.49 -38.76
C ASP A 106 -3.28 10.20 -38.03
N ASP A 107 -3.35 10.40 -36.71
CA ASP A 107 -4.57 10.24 -35.89
C ASP A 107 -5.42 11.52 -35.82
N LEU A 108 -5.00 12.57 -36.53
CA LEU A 108 -5.73 13.84 -36.64
C LEU A 108 -6.97 13.65 -37.52
N ASP A 109 -8.15 13.76 -36.92
CA ASP A 109 -9.40 13.83 -37.68
C ASP A 109 -9.52 15.23 -38.29
N GLU A 110 -9.14 15.37 -39.57
CA GLU A 110 -9.19 16.65 -40.31
C GLU A 110 -10.59 17.29 -40.33
N GLU A 111 -11.66 16.52 -40.10
CA GLU A 111 -13.04 17.02 -40.09
C GLU A 111 -13.45 17.59 -38.71
N ARG A 112 -12.81 17.12 -37.63
CA ARG A 112 -13.05 17.57 -36.25
C ARG A 112 -11.96 18.46 -35.67
N GLY A 113 -10.76 18.45 -36.26
CA GLY A 113 -9.58 19.15 -35.74
C GLY A 113 -9.05 18.55 -34.43
N GLU A 114 -9.43 17.32 -34.11
CA GLU A 114 -9.09 16.63 -32.85
C GLU A 114 -8.14 15.45 -33.15
N ILE A 115 -7.14 15.27 -32.28
CA ILE A 115 -6.32 14.06 -32.23
C ILE A 115 -6.92 13.17 -31.14
N GLY A 116 -7.30 11.93 -31.47
CA GLY A 116 -7.61 10.91 -30.46
C GLY A 116 -9.08 10.78 -30.03
N GLY A 117 -9.86 10.05 -30.82
CA GLY A 117 -11.10 9.43 -30.35
C GLY A 117 -10.82 8.09 -29.66
N TYR A 118 -11.34 7.90 -28.44
CA TYR A 118 -11.21 6.76 -27.49
C TYR A 118 -11.53 5.33 -28.02
N ALA A 119 -11.55 5.07 -29.33
CA ALA A 119 -11.88 3.74 -29.86
C ALA A 119 -11.19 3.38 -31.19
N LYS A 120 -10.21 4.16 -31.68
CA LYS A 120 -9.59 3.92 -33.00
C LYS A 120 -8.08 3.73 -33.06
N SER A 121 -7.35 3.65 -31.95
CA SER A 121 -5.99 3.09 -31.97
C SER A 121 -6.08 1.55 -31.99
N GLY A 122 -6.28 0.97 -33.18
CA GLY A 122 -6.39 -0.48 -33.44
C GLY A 122 -5.11 -1.29 -33.18
N GLY A 123 -4.36 -0.95 -32.14
CA GLY A 123 -3.05 -1.52 -31.85
C GLY A 123 -2.56 -1.29 -30.43
N SER A 124 -3.42 -1.09 -29.42
CA SER A 124 -3.04 -1.16 -28.01
C SER A 124 -3.50 -2.50 -27.43
N ALA A 125 -2.57 -3.29 -26.87
CA ALA A 125 -2.91 -4.57 -26.27
C ALA A 125 -3.82 -4.33 -25.05
N PRO A 126 -4.77 -5.22 -24.74
CA PRO A 126 -5.48 -5.15 -23.47
C PRO A 126 -4.49 -5.41 -22.34
N ILE A 127 -4.66 -4.73 -21.20
CA ILE A 127 -3.94 -5.09 -19.97
C ILE A 127 -4.27 -6.55 -19.60
N GLN A 128 -3.25 -7.33 -19.23
CA GLN A 128 -3.43 -8.74 -18.84
C GLN A 128 -2.80 -8.98 -17.48
N PHE A 129 -3.47 -9.81 -16.67
CA PHE A 129 -2.99 -10.27 -15.37
C PHE A 129 -2.96 -11.79 -15.34
N LYS A 130 -1.88 -12.37 -14.82
CA LYS A 130 -1.77 -13.83 -14.65
C LYS A 130 -0.84 -14.17 -13.49
N ILE A 131 -1.29 -15.05 -12.59
CA ILE A 131 -0.40 -15.66 -11.59
C ILE A 131 0.54 -16.64 -12.31
N VAL A 132 1.85 -16.40 -12.20
CA VAL A 132 2.89 -17.19 -12.87
C VAL A 132 3.70 -18.08 -11.93
N GLN A 133 3.66 -17.79 -10.63
CA GLN A 133 4.28 -18.63 -9.61
C GLN A 133 3.46 -18.64 -8.32
N LYS A 134 3.32 -19.83 -7.72
CA LYS A 134 2.78 -20.02 -6.37
C LYS A 134 3.79 -20.84 -5.55
N ILE A 135 4.17 -20.35 -4.37
CA ILE A 135 5.08 -21.01 -3.43
C ILE A 135 4.27 -21.35 -2.18
N ASP A 136 4.30 -22.61 -1.73
CA ASP A 136 3.57 -23.10 -0.56
C ASP A 136 3.93 -22.31 0.73
N HIS A 137 2.92 -21.85 1.46
CA HIS A 137 3.07 -21.04 2.68
C HIS A 137 2.23 -21.66 3.83
N PRO A 138 2.73 -21.69 5.09
CA PRO A 138 2.13 -22.49 6.18
C PRO A 138 0.85 -21.89 6.78
N GLY A 139 0.40 -20.74 6.29
CA GLY A 139 -0.75 -19.99 6.76
C GLY A 139 -0.92 -18.75 5.89
N GLU A 140 -1.76 -17.82 6.30
CA GLU A 140 -1.99 -16.58 5.55
C GLU A 140 -0.70 -15.74 5.44
N VAL A 141 -0.62 -14.94 4.38
CA VAL A 141 0.52 -14.05 4.14
C VAL A 141 0.14 -12.64 4.55
N ASN A 142 0.32 -12.30 5.84
CA ASN A 142 -0.07 -10.99 6.40
C ASN A 142 0.65 -9.83 5.69
N LYS A 143 1.95 -10.00 5.42
CA LYS A 143 2.76 -9.05 4.65
C LYS A 143 3.84 -9.78 3.89
N ALA A 144 4.07 -9.41 2.64
CA ALA A 144 5.20 -9.89 1.85
C ALA A 144 5.99 -8.72 1.26
N ARG A 145 7.32 -8.72 1.41
CA ARG A 145 8.19 -7.68 0.86
C ARG A 145 9.43 -8.29 0.25
N TYR A 146 9.77 -7.89 -0.98
CA TYR A 146 11.05 -8.27 -1.58
C TYR A 146 12.20 -7.43 -1.03
N GLN A 147 13.39 -7.99 -1.04
CA GLN A 147 14.60 -7.33 -0.62
C GLN A 147 15.08 -6.33 -1.70
N PRO A 148 15.24 -5.02 -1.40
CA PRO A 148 15.54 -4.01 -2.41
C PRO A 148 16.80 -4.27 -3.25
N GLN A 149 17.85 -4.86 -2.66
CA GLN A 149 19.11 -5.13 -3.36
C GLN A 149 19.09 -6.46 -4.15
N ASN A 150 18.14 -7.34 -3.87
CA ASN A 150 17.91 -8.57 -4.63
C ASN A 150 16.43 -8.97 -4.53
N PRO A 151 15.59 -8.53 -5.50
CA PRO A 151 14.16 -8.78 -5.46
C PRO A 151 13.74 -10.26 -5.48
N ASP A 152 14.66 -11.18 -5.82
CA ASP A 152 14.36 -12.61 -5.73
C ASP A 152 14.26 -13.13 -4.28
N ILE A 153 14.82 -12.38 -3.32
CA ILE A 153 14.69 -12.70 -1.89
C ILE A 153 13.45 -11.99 -1.33
N ILE A 154 12.52 -12.75 -0.77
CA ILE A 154 11.23 -12.27 -0.28
C ILE A 154 11.08 -12.67 1.18
N ALA A 155 10.73 -11.69 2.03
CA ALA A 155 10.30 -11.95 3.40
C ALA A 155 8.78 -11.97 3.48
N THR A 156 8.21 -12.93 4.20
CA THR A 156 6.79 -12.96 4.54
C THR A 156 6.61 -13.02 6.05
N LEU A 157 5.62 -12.32 6.59
CA LEU A 157 5.25 -12.37 8.01
C LEU A 157 4.02 -13.28 8.17
N CYS A 158 4.14 -14.29 9.04
CA CYS A 158 3.13 -15.32 9.26
C CYS A 158 2.24 -15.01 10.46
N ILE A 159 1.08 -15.67 10.52
CA ILE A 159 0.11 -15.64 11.63
C ILE A 159 0.67 -16.15 12.98
N ASP A 160 1.80 -16.87 12.98
CA ASP A 160 2.47 -17.33 14.21
C ASP A 160 3.61 -16.41 14.66
N GLY A 161 3.79 -15.27 13.97
CA GLY A 161 4.86 -14.30 14.22
C GLY A 161 6.22 -14.65 13.64
N LYS A 162 6.38 -15.83 13.01
CA LYS A 162 7.61 -16.12 12.27
C LYS A 162 7.66 -15.27 11.01
N ILE A 163 8.88 -14.96 10.59
CA ILE A 163 9.12 -14.39 9.26
C ILE A 163 9.84 -15.46 8.45
N LEU A 164 9.33 -15.76 7.26
CA LEU A 164 9.93 -16.72 6.35
C LEU A 164 10.67 -15.96 5.25
N ILE A 165 11.89 -16.40 4.95
CA ILE A 165 12.67 -15.89 3.83
C ILE A 165 12.63 -16.93 2.72
N PHE A 166 12.17 -16.49 1.55
CA PHE A 166 12.10 -17.27 0.33
C PHE A 166 13.08 -16.71 -0.72
N ASP A 167 13.84 -17.58 -1.36
CA ASP A 167 14.50 -17.31 -2.64
C ASP A 167 13.63 -17.88 -3.76
N ARG A 168 12.84 -17.02 -4.40
CA ARG A 168 11.84 -17.46 -5.40
C ARG A 168 12.42 -18.30 -6.54
N THR A 169 13.72 -18.17 -6.82
CA THR A 169 14.40 -18.89 -7.91
C THR A 169 14.68 -20.36 -7.58
N LYS A 170 14.66 -20.70 -6.28
CA LYS A 170 14.84 -22.07 -5.78
C LYS A 170 13.55 -22.87 -5.69
N HIS A 171 12.41 -22.20 -5.87
CA HIS A 171 11.09 -22.83 -5.88
C HIS A 171 10.58 -23.08 -7.28
N SER A 172 9.78 -24.13 -7.44
CA SER A 172 9.03 -24.37 -8.67
C SER A 172 8.02 -23.25 -8.95
N LEU A 173 7.56 -23.19 -10.20
CA LEU A 173 6.48 -22.28 -10.59
C LEU A 173 5.11 -22.72 -10.03
N PHE A 174 4.96 -24.01 -9.74
CA PHE A 174 3.74 -24.60 -9.22
C PHE A 174 3.98 -25.16 -7.82
N PRO A 175 2.98 -25.13 -6.94
CA PRO A 175 3.11 -25.65 -5.58
C PRO A 175 3.31 -27.16 -5.63
N ASP A 176 4.16 -27.67 -4.74
CA ASP A 176 4.41 -29.09 -4.57
C ASP A 176 3.81 -29.64 -3.26
N GLY A 177 3.19 -28.76 -2.47
CA GLY A 177 2.56 -29.04 -1.19
C GLY A 177 3.52 -29.01 -0.01
N ASN A 178 4.81 -28.69 -0.22
CA ASN A 178 5.82 -28.66 0.84
C ASN A 178 6.27 -27.23 1.13
N VAL A 179 5.89 -26.72 2.29
CA VAL A 179 6.40 -25.45 2.81
C VAL A 179 7.90 -25.59 3.08
N SER A 180 8.72 -24.82 2.35
CA SER A 180 10.18 -24.96 2.36
C SER A 180 10.93 -23.62 2.26
N SER A 181 10.85 -22.78 3.29
CA SER A 181 11.61 -21.51 3.31
C SER A 181 13.12 -21.73 3.51
N GLU A 182 13.96 -20.88 2.91
CA GLU A 182 15.41 -20.91 3.12
C GLU A 182 15.80 -20.57 4.57
N ILE A 183 15.11 -19.61 5.18
CA ILE A 183 15.40 -19.12 6.53
C ILE A 183 14.09 -18.83 7.26
N GLU A 184 13.98 -19.31 8.49
CA GLU A 184 12.91 -18.97 9.44
C GLU A 184 13.44 -18.00 10.50
N LEU A 185 12.92 -16.78 10.53
CA LEU A 185 13.24 -15.81 11.57
C LEU A 185 12.29 -16.01 12.74
N VAL A 186 12.82 -16.50 13.87
CA VAL A 186 12.05 -16.89 15.05
C VAL A 186 12.34 -15.93 16.19
N GLY A 187 11.34 -15.15 16.57
CA GLY A 187 11.49 -14.16 17.63
C GLY A 187 10.19 -13.53 18.10
N HIS A 188 9.27 -13.14 17.22
CA HIS A 188 7.97 -12.66 17.67
C HIS A 188 7.16 -13.79 18.29
N LYS A 189 6.19 -13.41 19.15
CA LYS A 189 5.31 -14.35 19.85
C LYS A 189 3.87 -14.34 19.33
N MET A 190 3.53 -13.34 18.53
CA MET A 190 2.23 -13.10 17.94
C MET A 190 2.47 -12.63 16.51
N GLU A 191 1.41 -12.59 15.70
CA GLU A 191 1.50 -12.09 14.34
C GLU A 191 1.79 -10.59 14.26
N GLY A 192 1.79 -10.06 13.04
CA GLY A 192 1.92 -8.64 12.79
C GLY A 192 1.86 -8.33 11.31
N TYR A 193 2.02 -7.04 11.00
CA TYR A 193 2.01 -6.52 9.63
C TYR A 193 3.23 -5.65 9.30
N GLY A 194 3.92 -5.12 10.32
CA GLY A 194 5.12 -4.32 10.14
C GLY A 194 6.28 -5.15 9.61
N LEU A 195 6.69 -4.92 8.36
CA LEU A 195 7.79 -5.63 7.71
C LEU A 195 8.50 -4.70 6.72
N SER A 196 9.78 -4.38 6.99
CA SER A 196 10.56 -3.48 6.16
C SER A 196 12.01 -3.94 6.01
N TRP A 197 12.43 -4.15 4.76
CA TRP A 197 13.84 -4.36 4.45
C TRP A 197 14.64 -3.07 4.59
N ASN A 198 15.88 -3.21 5.04
CA ASN A 198 16.83 -2.10 5.05
C ASN A 198 17.25 -1.77 3.61
N PRO A 199 16.95 -0.58 3.07
CA PRO A 199 17.35 -0.22 1.71
C PRO A 199 18.88 0.01 1.60
N HIS A 200 19.57 0.23 2.71
CA HIS A 200 21.00 0.58 2.77
C HIS A 200 21.92 -0.61 2.99
N GLU A 201 21.40 -1.69 3.57
CA GLU A 201 22.20 -2.86 3.94
C GLU A 201 21.50 -4.16 3.51
N GLN A 202 22.13 -4.85 2.56
CA GLN A 202 21.67 -6.13 2.04
C GLN A 202 21.51 -7.15 3.19
N GLY A 203 20.36 -7.82 3.23
CA GLY A 203 20.05 -8.92 4.14
C GLY A 203 19.52 -8.48 5.51
N CYS A 204 19.41 -7.18 5.76
CA CYS A 204 18.88 -6.66 7.02
C CYS A 204 17.42 -6.26 6.87
N LEU A 205 16.57 -6.60 7.84
CA LEU A 205 15.17 -6.17 7.89
C LEU A 205 14.73 -5.85 9.32
N ALA A 206 13.60 -5.18 9.42
CA ALA A 206 12.91 -4.82 10.65
C ALA A 206 11.48 -5.34 10.59
N SER A 207 10.95 -5.75 11.74
CA SER A 207 9.58 -6.19 11.87
C SER A 207 8.92 -5.67 13.14
N GLY A 208 7.61 -5.41 13.06
CA GLY A 208 6.73 -5.08 14.18
C GLY A 208 5.66 -6.16 14.35
N SER A 209 5.17 -6.33 15.57
CA SER A 209 4.22 -7.39 15.93
C SER A 209 3.24 -6.96 17.01
N GLU A 210 2.13 -7.68 17.10
CA GLU A 210 1.17 -7.64 18.21
C GLU A 210 1.78 -7.99 19.56
N ASP A 211 2.95 -8.64 19.57
CA ASP A 211 3.70 -8.88 20.80
C ASP A 211 4.34 -7.61 21.41
N THR A 212 4.03 -6.44 20.86
CA THR A 212 4.48 -5.09 21.25
C THR A 212 5.96 -4.81 20.99
N THR A 213 6.66 -5.71 20.28
CA THR A 213 8.09 -5.59 20.04
C THR A 213 8.44 -5.25 18.60
N VAL A 214 9.59 -4.59 18.43
CA VAL A 214 10.25 -4.43 17.12
C VAL A 214 11.50 -5.27 17.10
N CYS A 215 11.65 -6.13 16.09
CA CYS A 215 12.82 -6.98 15.93
C CYS A 215 13.65 -6.53 14.71
N LEU A 216 14.97 -6.55 14.86
CA LEU A 216 15.91 -6.38 13.74
C LEU A 216 16.61 -7.70 13.45
N TRP A 217 16.80 -7.97 12.17
CA TRP A 217 17.30 -9.23 11.66
C TRP A 217 18.44 -8.99 10.68
N ASP A 218 19.41 -9.90 10.65
CA ASP A 218 20.47 -9.95 9.65
C ASP A 218 20.64 -11.38 9.15
N ILE A 219 20.07 -11.66 7.97
CA ILE A 219 20.06 -13.00 7.37
C ILE A 219 21.47 -13.47 6.95
N LYS A 220 22.45 -12.57 6.87
CA LYS A 220 23.85 -12.93 6.56
C LYS A 220 24.53 -13.65 7.73
N THR A 221 23.96 -13.57 8.93
CA THR A 221 24.50 -14.21 10.13
C THR A 221 24.08 -15.68 10.28
N VAL A 222 23.25 -16.17 9.36
CA VAL A 222 22.87 -17.58 9.31
C VAL A 222 24.13 -18.45 9.16
N GLN A 223 24.30 -19.40 10.09
CA GLN A 223 25.40 -20.35 10.07
C GLN A 223 25.04 -21.57 9.23
N ASP A 224 26.05 -22.14 8.55
CA ASP A 224 25.88 -23.31 7.70
C ASP A 224 25.10 -24.44 8.41
N GLY A 225 23.97 -24.81 7.83
CA GLY A 225 23.12 -25.92 8.30
C GLY A 225 22.02 -25.56 9.30
N ASN A 226 21.94 -24.31 9.77
CA ASN A 226 20.80 -23.85 10.57
C ASN A 226 19.87 -22.97 9.72
N THR A 227 18.61 -23.37 9.56
CA THR A 227 17.59 -22.57 8.86
C THR A 227 16.91 -21.57 9.78
N SER A 228 17.10 -21.62 11.10
CA SER A 228 16.44 -20.71 12.04
C SER A 228 17.35 -19.58 12.53
N LEU A 229 16.89 -18.34 12.46
CA LEU A 229 17.59 -17.14 12.90
C LEU A 229 16.85 -16.43 14.03
N LYS A 230 17.58 -15.99 15.05
CA LYS A 230 17.06 -15.13 16.13
C LYS A 230 17.31 -13.65 15.82
N PRO A 231 16.51 -12.72 16.37
CA PRO A 231 16.70 -11.31 16.10
C PRO A 231 18.04 -10.83 16.66
N THR A 232 18.75 -10.02 15.87
CA THR A 232 20.00 -9.37 16.28
C THR A 232 19.74 -8.36 17.39
N ARG A 233 18.59 -7.68 17.34
CA ARG A 233 18.11 -6.76 18.38
C ARG A 233 16.60 -6.86 18.54
N ARG A 234 16.13 -6.65 19.78
CA ARG A 234 14.71 -6.53 20.11
C ARG A 234 14.47 -5.26 20.90
N TYR A 235 13.52 -4.48 20.43
CA TYR A 235 13.07 -3.24 21.03
C TYR A 235 11.72 -3.42 21.71
N THR A 236 11.55 -2.79 22.87
CA THR A 236 10.35 -2.89 23.73
C THR A 236 9.92 -1.50 24.21
N HIS A 237 9.99 -0.52 23.33
CA HIS A 237 9.66 0.89 23.64
C HIS A 237 8.19 1.24 23.41
N HIS A 238 7.43 0.38 22.72
CA HIS A 238 5.99 0.49 22.59
C HIS A 238 5.29 -0.24 23.73
N THR A 239 4.07 0.20 24.04
CA THR A 239 3.25 -0.36 25.12
C THR A 239 2.05 -1.16 24.62
N GLN A 240 1.79 -1.12 23.30
CA GLN A 240 0.74 -1.87 22.61
C GLN A 240 1.26 -2.40 21.27
N ILE A 241 0.38 -2.96 20.45
CA ILE A 241 0.67 -3.58 19.14
C ILE A 241 1.50 -2.63 18.28
N VAL A 242 2.54 -3.14 17.60
CA VAL A 242 3.31 -2.37 16.62
C VAL A 242 2.78 -2.66 15.23
N ASN A 243 2.01 -1.72 14.69
CA ASN A 243 1.27 -1.91 13.44
C ASN A 243 2.18 -1.87 12.21
N ASP A 244 3.15 -0.94 12.19
CA ASP A 244 4.03 -0.77 11.05
C ASP A 244 5.44 -0.30 11.46
N VAL A 245 6.42 -0.65 10.62
CA VAL A 245 7.83 -0.30 10.77
C VAL A 245 8.42 0.03 9.41
N GLN A 246 9.24 1.07 9.33
CA GLN A 246 9.91 1.42 8.08
C GLN A 246 11.34 1.91 8.33
N TYR A 247 12.30 1.36 7.58
CA TYR A 247 13.62 1.99 7.49
C TYR A 247 13.52 3.34 6.80
N HIS A 248 14.29 4.30 7.31
CA HIS A 248 14.38 5.59 6.67
C HIS A 248 15.09 5.47 5.30
N PRO A 249 14.55 6.05 4.20
CA PRO A 249 15.05 5.86 2.84
C PRO A 249 16.45 6.45 2.60
N VAL A 250 16.81 7.53 3.31
CA VAL A 250 18.13 8.19 3.24
C VAL A 250 19.05 7.85 4.44
N SER A 251 18.58 8.05 5.68
CA SER A 251 19.36 7.79 6.89
C SER A 251 19.43 6.30 7.24
N LYS A 252 20.65 5.74 7.23
CA LYS A 252 20.88 4.30 7.47
C LYS A 252 20.58 3.82 8.88
N SER A 253 20.54 4.74 9.84
CA SER A 253 20.44 4.40 11.26
C SER A 253 19.05 4.54 11.84
N LEU A 254 18.11 5.12 11.10
CA LEU A 254 16.79 5.45 11.61
C LEU A 254 15.74 4.46 11.10
N ILE A 255 14.87 4.04 12.01
CA ILE A 255 13.68 3.26 11.71
C ILE A 255 12.52 3.93 12.42
N GLY A 256 11.45 4.20 11.68
CA GLY A 256 10.19 4.68 12.23
C GLY A 256 9.29 3.50 12.58
N THR A 257 8.52 3.65 13.65
CA THR A 257 7.62 2.62 14.19
C THR A 257 6.35 3.29 14.68
N VAL A 258 5.20 2.66 14.47
CA VAL A 258 3.89 3.16 14.92
C VAL A 258 3.09 2.07 15.62
N SER A 259 2.17 2.47 16.49
CA SER A 259 1.50 1.55 17.41
C SER A 259 0.11 2.04 17.83
N ASP A 260 -0.69 1.09 18.31
CA ASP A 260 -1.95 1.31 19.04
C ASP A 260 -1.78 2.15 20.32
N ASP A 261 -0.54 2.32 20.80
CA ASP A 261 -0.25 3.21 21.93
C ASP A 261 -0.29 4.71 21.58
N LEU A 262 -0.80 5.05 20.39
CA LEU A 262 -0.97 6.41 19.85
C LEU A 262 0.35 7.14 19.59
N THR A 263 1.46 6.40 19.51
CA THR A 263 2.78 7.00 19.31
C THR A 263 3.42 6.60 17.99
N MET A 264 4.01 7.60 17.32
CA MET A 264 5.05 7.38 16.33
C MET A 264 6.39 7.53 17.03
N GLN A 265 7.25 6.52 16.93
CA GLN A 265 8.57 6.52 17.53
C GLN A 265 9.64 6.32 16.45
N ILE A 266 10.78 6.97 16.61
CA ILE A 266 11.95 6.76 15.75
C ILE A 266 13.06 6.17 16.61
N ILE A 267 13.53 5.00 16.23
CA ILE A 267 14.69 4.35 16.85
C ILE A 267 15.95 4.69 16.06
N ASP A 268 17.05 4.87 16.78
CA ASP A 268 18.39 4.98 16.20
C ASP A 268 19.18 3.72 16.56
N VAL A 269 19.46 2.89 15.56
CA VAL A 269 20.12 1.58 15.73
C VAL A 269 21.55 1.69 16.26
N ARG A 270 22.14 2.89 16.29
CA ARG A 270 23.46 3.13 16.89
C ARG A 270 23.39 3.18 18.41
N LEU A 271 22.22 3.49 18.98
CA LEU A 271 22.01 3.51 20.42
C LEU A 271 21.94 2.08 20.95
N ALA A 272 22.52 1.84 22.13
CA ALA A 272 22.55 0.52 22.75
C ALA A 272 21.26 0.17 23.52
N ASP A 273 20.51 1.19 23.94
CA ASP A 273 19.27 1.00 24.68
C ASP A 273 18.12 0.68 23.74
N THR A 274 17.44 -0.44 23.98
CA THR A 274 16.32 -0.91 23.17
C THR A 274 14.97 -0.72 23.85
N THR A 275 14.94 -0.14 25.05
CA THR A 275 13.72 0.09 25.85
C THR A 275 13.11 1.47 25.62
N ARG A 276 13.80 2.35 24.89
CA ARG A 276 13.35 3.69 24.52
C ARG A 276 13.63 3.99 23.07
N SER A 277 12.82 4.85 22.49
CA SER A 277 13.09 5.49 21.21
C SER A 277 14.04 6.67 21.35
N ALA A 278 14.66 7.06 20.22
CA ALA A 278 15.50 8.25 20.17
C ALA A 278 14.65 9.53 20.22
N VAL A 279 13.54 9.53 19.46
CA VAL A 279 12.53 10.59 19.46
C VAL A 279 11.13 9.97 19.27
N SER A 280 10.08 10.67 19.71
CA SER A 280 8.71 10.18 19.62
C SER A 280 7.70 11.33 19.52
N ALA A 281 6.65 11.15 18.71
CA ALA A 281 5.43 11.94 18.75
C ALA A 281 4.37 11.20 19.58
N LYS A 282 3.80 11.82 20.61
CA LYS A 282 2.92 11.16 21.60
C LYS A 282 1.49 11.72 21.70
N ARG A 283 1.17 12.73 20.89
CA ARG A 283 -0.11 13.47 20.92
C ARG A 283 -0.52 13.94 19.51
N GLY A 284 -0.23 13.11 18.52
CA GLY A 284 -0.56 13.41 17.13
C GLY A 284 -1.96 12.97 16.76
N HIS A 285 -2.32 11.77 17.19
CA HIS A 285 -3.56 11.11 16.82
C HIS A 285 -4.41 10.83 18.06
N SER A 286 -5.72 10.76 17.88
CA SER A 286 -6.67 10.40 18.94
C SER A 286 -6.96 8.91 19.02
N ASP A 287 -6.49 8.13 18.06
CA ASP A 287 -6.66 6.69 17.97
C ASP A 287 -5.41 5.99 17.39
N ALA A 288 -5.41 4.66 17.34
CA ALA A 288 -4.30 3.82 16.91
C ALA A 288 -3.64 4.31 15.61
N ILE A 289 -2.31 4.23 15.52
CA ILE A 289 -1.57 4.60 14.31
C ILE A 289 -1.24 3.33 13.55
N ASN A 290 -1.88 3.13 12.39
CA ASN A 290 -1.85 1.90 11.62
C ASN A 290 -0.66 1.79 10.68
N ALA A 291 -0.20 2.91 10.10
CA ALA A 291 0.89 2.90 9.13
C ALA A 291 1.77 4.16 9.24
N LEU A 292 3.02 4.04 8.81
CA LEU A 292 3.90 5.19 8.58
C LEU A 292 4.54 5.14 7.20
N ALA A 293 4.88 6.31 6.67
CA ALA A 293 5.63 6.41 5.42
C ALA A 293 6.63 7.57 5.47
N PHE A 294 7.92 7.28 5.41
CA PHE A 294 8.96 8.25 5.12
C PHE A 294 8.90 8.67 3.66
N ASN A 295 9.06 9.96 3.41
CA ASN A 295 9.13 10.47 2.06
C ASN A 295 10.49 10.10 1.42
N PRO A 296 10.50 9.48 0.22
CA PRO A 296 11.76 9.11 -0.45
C PRO A 296 12.56 10.32 -0.97
N GLY A 297 11.88 11.43 -1.28
CA GLY A 297 12.49 12.66 -1.77
C GLY A 297 12.85 13.69 -0.69
N SER A 298 12.43 13.48 0.57
CA SER A 298 12.72 14.37 1.69
C SER A 298 13.22 13.60 2.91
N GLU A 299 14.42 13.94 3.39
CA GLU A 299 15.05 13.29 4.56
C GLU A 299 14.32 13.59 5.87
N THR A 300 13.44 14.58 5.94
CA THR A 300 12.83 14.99 7.21
C THR A 300 11.35 14.71 7.31
N LEU A 301 10.69 14.40 6.20
CA LEU A 301 9.23 14.30 6.14
C LEU A 301 8.77 12.85 6.35
N VAL A 302 7.83 12.67 7.28
CA VAL A 302 7.18 11.38 7.53
C VAL A 302 5.67 11.60 7.68
N ALA A 303 4.88 10.68 7.13
CA ALA A 303 3.44 10.63 7.26
C ALA A 303 3.03 9.49 8.19
N THR A 304 1.93 9.67 8.94
CA THR A 304 1.32 8.64 9.78
C THR A 304 -0.17 8.54 9.51
N ALA A 305 -0.69 7.32 9.37
CA ALA A 305 -2.12 7.04 9.17
C ALA A 305 -2.71 6.42 10.42
N SER A 306 -3.93 6.83 10.76
CA SER A 306 -4.56 6.44 12.03
C SER A 306 -6.01 5.98 11.86
N ALA A 307 -6.44 5.18 12.84
CA ALA A 307 -7.84 4.86 13.08
C ALA A 307 -8.71 6.10 13.39
N ASP A 308 -8.09 7.25 13.71
CA ASP A 308 -8.80 8.52 13.86
C ASP A 308 -9.24 9.16 12.52
N LYS A 309 -9.08 8.44 11.41
CA LYS A 309 -9.47 8.81 10.04
C LYS A 309 -8.61 9.90 9.42
N THR A 310 -7.56 10.33 10.10
CA THR A 310 -6.66 11.40 9.62
C THR A 310 -5.27 10.88 9.31
N ILE A 311 -4.55 11.67 8.51
CA ILE A 311 -3.14 11.46 8.23
C ILE A 311 -2.35 12.62 8.82
N GLY A 312 -1.37 12.32 9.67
CA GLY A 312 -0.46 13.31 10.22
C GLY A 312 0.78 13.49 9.35
N ILE A 313 1.14 14.72 9.00
CA ILE A 313 2.40 15.06 8.33
C ILE A 313 3.37 15.65 9.34
N TRP A 314 4.59 15.12 9.40
CA TRP A 314 5.57 15.42 10.45
C TRP A 314 6.94 15.76 9.92
N ASP A 315 7.63 16.66 10.63
CA ASP A 315 9.07 16.88 10.47
C ASP A 315 9.80 16.16 11.62
N ILE A 316 10.65 15.19 11.29
CA ILE A 316 11.40 14.43 12.30
C ILE A 316 12.33 15.31 13.16
N ARG A 317 12.66 16.53 12.69
CA ARG A 317 13.44 17.53 13.46
C ARG A 317 12.60 18.17 14.57
N ASN A 318 11.27 18.17 14.45
CA ASN A 318 10.35 18.70 15.45
C ASN A 318 9.06 17.86 15.56
N LEU A 319 9.13 16.74 16.31
CA LEU A 319 7.99 15.84 16.54
C LEU A 319 7.02 16.30 17.65
N LYS A 320 7.07 17.58 18.05
CA LYS A 320 6.18 18.11 19.09
C LYS A 320 4.76 18.35 18.58
N GLU A 321 4.63 18.71 17.30
CA GLU A 321 3.38 19.03 16.63
C GLU A 321 3.42 18.54 15.18
N LYS A 322 2.24 18.28 14.61
CA LYS A 322 2.10 18.00 13.18
C LYS A 322 2.44 19.26 12.39
N ILE A 323 3.07 19.10 11.23
CA ILE A 323 3.16 20.17 10.22
C ILE A 323 1.76 20.44 9.67
N HIS A 324 1.04 19.36 9.35
CA HIS A 324 -0.29 19.40 8.75
C HIS A 324 -1.07 18.13 9.07
N THR A 325 -2.40 18.19 8.92
CA THR A 325 -3.30 17.03 9.01
C THR A 325 -4.09 16.94 7.71
N LEU A 326 -4.06 15.79 7.06
CA LEU A 326 -4.91 15.52 5.89
C LEU A 326 -6.21 14.90 6.37
N GLU A 327 -7.33 15.51 5.99
CA GLU A 327 -8.70 15.12 6.36
C GLU A 327 -9.48 14.83 5.07
N GLY A 328 -10.25 13.73 5.04
CA GLY A 328 -11.05 13.34 3.87
C GLY A 328 -11.47 11.88 3.85
N HIS A 329 -10.78 11.02 4.60
CA HIS A 329 -11.23 9.65 4.83
C HIS A 329 -12.38 9.61 5.84
N ASN A 330 -13.31 8.66 5.64
CA ASN A 330 -14.50 8.48 6.48
C ASN A 330 -14.34 7.35 7.51
N ASP A 331 -13.26 6.60 7.44
CA ASP A 331 -12.93 5.49 8.33
C ASP A 331 -11.40 5.36 8.52
N ALA A 332 -10.98 4.41 9.35
CA ALA A 332 -9.59 4.14 9.70
C ALA A 332 -8.68 4.08 8.48
N VAL A 333 -7.64 4.91 8.47
CA VAL A 333 -6.61 4.89 7.41
C VAL A 333 -5.61 3.81 7.77
N THR A 334 -5.41 2.84 6.88
CA THR A 334 -4.66 1.60 7.16
C THR A 334 -3.35 1.49 6.41
N SER A 335 -3.18 2.23 5.31
CA SER A 335 -1.99 2.16 4.48
C SER A 335 -1.58 3.53 3.95
N LEU A 336 -0.26 3.75 3.87
CA LEU A 336 0.36 4.95 3.31
C LEU A 336 1.49 4.56 2.37
N SER A 337 1.61 5.29 1.27
CA SER A 337 2.74 5.14 0.37
C SER A 337 2.99 6.43 -0.40
N TRP A 338 4.19 6.99 -0.28
CA TRP A 338 4.60 8.12 -1.10
C TRP A 338 4.78 7.70 -2.56
N HIS A 339 4.45 8.60 -3.48
CA HIS A 339 4.70 8.39 -4.89
C HIS A 339 6.21 8.20 -5.13
N PRO A 340 6.63 7.19 -5.90
CA PRO A 340 8.05 6.86 -6.03
C PRO A 340 8.86 7.93 -6.78
N GLN A 341 8.23 8.73 -7.64
CA GLN A 341 8.90 9.78 -8.42
C GLN A 341 8.48 11.21 -8.04
N GLU A 342 7.34 11.42 -7.38
CA GLU A 342 6.79 12.75 -7.11
C GLU A 342 6.80 13.03 -5.61
N VAL A 343 7.69 13.91 -5.18
CA VAL A 343 7.96 14.17 -3.75
C VAL A 343 6.74 14.70 -2.99
N GLY A 344 5.84 15.43 -3.65
CA GLY A 344 4.67 16.03 -3.01
C GLY A 344 3.45 15.10 -2.92
N ILE A 345 3.50 13.94 -3.57
CA ILE A 345 2.33 13.07 -3.73
C ILE A 345 2.36 11.92 -2.72
N LEU A 346 1.29 11.81 -1.94
CA LEU A 346 1.07 10.73 -0.98
C LEU A 346 -0.20 9.97 -1.36
N GLY A 347 -0.13 8.64 -1.39
CA GLY A 347 -1.32 7.79 -1.43
C GLY A 347 -1.70 7.32 -0.04
N SER A 348 -3.00 7.23 0.24
CA SER A 348 -3.55 6.62 1.44
C SER A 348 -4.69 5.68 1.12
N GLY A 349 -4.77 4.57 1.86
CA GLY A 349 -5.85 3.61 1.78
C GLY A 349 -6.57 3.48 3.12
N SER A 350 -7.90 3.31 3.08
CA SER A 350 -8.74 3.27 4.27
C SER A 350 -9.78 2.15 4.22
N TYR A 351 -10.29 1.81 5.40
CA TYR A 351 -11.47 0.96 5.57
C TYR A 351 -12.75 1.58 5.02
N ASP A 352 -12.76 2.87 4.68
CA ASP A 352 -13.86 3.51 3.94
C ASP A 352 -13.98 3.06 2.46
N ARG A 353 -13.14 2.09 2.05
CA ARG A 353 -13.10 1.48 0.71
C ARG A 353 -12.55 2.43 -0.35
N ARG A 354 -11.87 3.50 0.04
CA ARG A 354 -11.25 4.48 -0.86
C ARG A 354 -9.73 4.46 -0.76
N ILE A 355 -9.12 4.81 -1.88
CA ILE A 355 -7.72 5.26 -1.92
C ILE A 355 -7.74 6.74 -2.30
N ILE A 356 -7.07 7.57 -1.53
CA ILE A 356 -6.95 9.01 -1.81
C ILE A 356 -5.50 9.33 -2.17
N PHE A 357 -5.30 10.11 -3.23
CA PHE A 357 -4.03 10.75 -3.53
C PHE A 357 -4.07 12.18 -3.06
N TRP A 358 -3.01 12.58 -2.36
CA TRP A 358 -2.84 13.89 -1.78
C TRP A 358 -1.68 14.60 -2.46
N ASP A 359 -1.89 15.85 -2.87
CA ASP A 359 -0.84 16.74 -3.36
C ASP A 359 -0.51 17.79 -2.29
N LEU A 360 0.61 17.58 -1.60
CA LEU A 360 1.03 18.49 -0.53
C LEU A 360 1.45 19.87 -1.02
N SER A 361 1.66 20.07 -2.32
CA SER A 361 1.96 21.39 -2.87
C SER A 361 0.75 22.32 -2.87
N ARG A 362 -0.46 21.75 -2.86
CA ARG A 362 -1.74 22.48 -2.87
C ARG A 362 -2.27 22.85 -1.48
N VAL A 363 -1.57 22.46 -0.43
CA VAL A 363 -1.98 22.75 0.95
C VAL A 363 -2.06 24.27 1.15
N GLY A 364 -3.26 24.74 1.49
CA GLY A 364 -3.53 26.15 1.73
C GLY A 364 -3.87 26.98 0.49
N GLU A 365 -4.05 26.35 -0.67
CA GLU A 365 -4.62 27.02 -1.85
C GLU A 365 -6.07 27.47 -1.59
N GLU A 366 -6.46 28.62 -2.17
CA GLU A 366 -7.82 29.13 -2.04
C GLU A 366 -8.77 28.36 -2.97
N GLN A 367 -9.82 27.77 -2.40
CA GLN A 367 -10.87 27.08 -3.14
C GLN A 367 -12.16 27.90 -3.20
N MET A 368 -12.94 27.71 -4.26
CA MET A 368 -14.31 28.23 -4.32
C MET A 368 -15.19 27.52 -3.26
N PRO A 369 -16.28 28.15 -2.79
CA PRO A 369 -17.13 27.53 -1.78
C PRO A 369 -17.72 26.17 -2.18
N GLU A 370 -17.95 25.95 -3.48
CA GLU A 370 -18.43 24.67 -4.00
C GLU A 370 -17.37 23.56 -3.91
N ASP A 371 -16.11 23.87 -4.25
CA ASP A 371 -15.00 22.90 -4.16
C ASP A 371 -14.67 22.53 -2.71
N GLN A 372 -14.88 23.45 -1.76
CA GLN A 372 -14.67 23.18 -0.33
C GLN A 372 -15.65 22.14 0.23
N GLU A 373 -16.81 21.94 -0.41
CA GLU A 373 -17.76 20.89 -0.03
C GLU A 373 -17.27 19.50 -0.47
N ASP A 374 -16.45 19.42 -1.52
CA ASP A 374 -15.92 18.16 -2.06
C ASP A 374 -14.64 17.69 -1.36
N GLY A 375 -13.88 18.60 -0.74
CA GLY A 375 -12.70 18.27 0.05
C GLY A 375 -11.65 19.39 0.10
N PRO A 376 -10.58 19.20 0.88
CA PRO A 376 -9.49 20.17 0.97
C PRO A 376 -8.70 20.26 -0.36
N PRO A 377 -7.98 21.36 -0.64
CA PRO A 377 -7.30 21.57 -1.92
C PRO A 377 -6.21 20.55 -2.22
N GLU A 378 -5.60 19.98 -1.18
CA GLU A 378 -4.62 18.91 -1.31
C GLU A 378 -5.21 17.54 -1.68
N LEU A 379 -6.53 17.35 -1.67
CA LEU A 379 -7.16 16.11 -2.14
C LEU A 379 -7.15 16.11 -3.67
N LEU A 380 -6.18 15.39 -4.26
CA LEU A 380 -5.96 15.37 -5.71
C LEU A 380 -6.91 14.39 -6.43
N PHE A 381 -7.08 13.19 -5.88
CA PHE A 381 -7.85 12.14 -6.52
C PHE A 381 -8.41 11.14 -5.51
N MET A 382 -9.61 10.63 -5.74
CA MET A 382 -10.22 9.56 -4.95
C MET A 382 -10.60 8.37 -5.83
N HIS A 383 -10.01 7.23 -5.54
CA HIS A 383 -10.37 5.96 -6.17
C HIS A 383 -11.54 5.30 -5.42
N GLY A 384 -12.67 5.19 -6.10
CA GLY A 384 -13.91 4.55 -5.61
C GLY A 384 -14.21 3.19 -6.22
N GLY A 385 -13.20 2.47 -6.73
CA GLY A 385 -13.40 1.20 -7.43
C GLY A 385 -13.64 0.00 -6.54
N HIS A 386 -13.34 0.09 -5.24
CA HIS A 386 -13.52 -1.01 -4.28
C HIS A 386 -14.87 -0.93 -3.57
N THR A 387 -15.46 -2.10 -3.34
CA THR A 387 -16.76 -2.28 -2.67
C THR A 387 -16.64 -2.82 -1.25
N ASN A 388 -15.42 -3.12 -0.81
CA ASN A 388 -15.12 -3.62 0.52
C ASN A 388 -13.83 -2.98 1.07
N HIS A 389 -13.50 -3.24 2.33
CA HIS A 389 -12.34 -2.70 3.02
C HIS A 389 -11.05 -2.96 2.23
N LEU A 390 -10.19 -1.95 2.21
CA LEU A 390 -8.92 -2.03 1.50
C LEU A 390 -7.89 -2.81 2.34
N ALA A 391 -7.27 -3.80 1.72
CA ALA A 391 -6.24 -4.62 2.35
C ALA A 391 -4.83 -4.02 2.20
N ASP A 392 -4.40 -3.72 0.97
CA ASP A 392 -3.09 -3.09 0.69
C ASP A 392 -3.12 -2.43 -0.70
N PHE A 393 -2.24 -1.46 -0.92
CA PHE A 393 -2.00 -0.90 -2.26
C PHE A 393 -0.51 -0.60 -2.48
N SER A 394 -0.11 -0.51 -3.74
CA SER A 394 1.28 -0.29 -4.13
C SER A 394 1.36 0.55 -5.41
N TRP A 395 2.16 1.62 -5.35
CA TRP A 395 2.62 2.36 -6.53
C TRP A 395 3.56 1.52 -7.38
N ASN A 396 3.41 1.62 -8.70
CA ASN A 396 4.37 1.06 -9.63
C ASN A 396 5.63 1.96 -9.65
N PRO A 397 6.83 1.42 -9.40
CA PRO A 397 8.06 2.23 -9.38
C PRO A 397 8.57 2.63 -10.78
N ASN A 398 8.00 2.10 -11.85
CA ASN A 398 8.48 2.30 -13.22
C ASN A 398 7.52 3.11 -14.10
N ASP A 399 6.21 2.92 -13.91
CA ASP A 399 5.18 3.63 -14.65
C ASP A 399 4.47 4.61 -13.71
N PRO A 400 4.62 5.94 -13.89
CA PRO A 400 3.97 6.95 -13.05
C PRO A 400 2.46 6.76 -12.99
N TRP A 401 1.88 7.05 -11.83
CA TRP A 401 0.43 7.01 -11.59
C TRP A 401 -0.24 5.65 -11.78
N LEU A 402 0.52 4.58 -12.02
CA LEU A 402 0.01 3.21 -12.07
C LEU A 402 0.02 2.61 -10.66
N VAL A 403 -1.13 2.12 -10.22
CA VAL A 403 -1.34 1.55 -8.89
C VAL A 403 -1.94 0.15 -8.99
N CYS A 404 -1.52 -0.70 -8.05
CA CYS A 404 -2.20 -1.96 -7.74
C CYS A 404 -2.83 -1.83 -6.36
N SER A 405 -4.07 -2.29 -6.20
CA SER A 405 -4.81 -2.22 -4.95
C SER A 405 -5.69 -3.44 -4.78
N ALA A 406 -5.80 -3.95 -3.54
CA ALA A 406 -6.59 -5.12 -3.22
C ALA A 406 -7.57 -4.82 -2.08
N ALA A 407 -8.76 -5.42 -2.16
CA ALA A 407 -9.78 -5.38 -1.11
C ALA A 407 -10.07 -6.79 -0.57
N GLU A 408 -10.75 -6.84 0.57
CA GLU A 408 -11.08 -8.08 1.29
C GLU A 408 -12.09 -8.99 0.55
N ASP A 409 -12.80 -8.46 -0.45
CA ASP A 409 -13.76 -9.19 -1.30
C ASP A 409 -13.11 -9.88 -2.52
N ASN A 410 -11.81 -10.20 -2.42
CA ASN A 410 -10.97 -10.81 -3.45
C ASN A 410 -10.69 -9.90 -4.66
N LEU A 411 -11.18 -8.66 -4.66
CA LEU A 411 -11.02 -7.76 -5.80
C LEU A 411 -9.61 -7.19 -5.83
N LEU A 412 -8.89 -7.47 -6.92
CA LEU A 412 -7.64 -6.81 -7.27
C LEU A 412 -7.90 -5.83 -8.40
N GLN A 413 -7.47 -4.59 -8.22
CA GLN A 413 -7.53 -3.57 -9.26
C GLN A 413 -6.15 -3.04 -9.61
N ILE A 414 -5.87 -2.96 -10.90
CA ILE A 414 -4.69 -2.29 -11.46
C ILE A 414 -5.18 -1.12 -12.30
N TRP A 415 -4.83 0.09 -11.92
CA TRP A 415 -5.40 1.30 -12.51
C TRP A 415 -4.38 2.41 -12.63
N ARG A 416 -4.58 3.27 -13.62
CA ARG A 416 -3.81 4.49 -13.86
C ARG A 416 -4.76 5.67 -13.90
N VAL A 417 -4.50 6.68 -13.09
CA VAL A 417 -5.29 7.92 -13.09
C VAL A 417 -5.15 8.61 -14.44
N ALA A 418 -6.21 9.26 -14.90
CA ALA A 418 -6.20 10.01 -16.14
C ALA A 418 -5.18 11.15 -16.10
N GLU A 419 -4.39 11.29 -17.16
CA GLU A 419 -3.43 12.39 -17.33
C GLU A 419 -4.09 13.78 -17.21
N SER A 420 -5.37 13.92 -17.54
CA SER A 420 -6.11 15.18 -17.36
C SER A 420 -6.27 15.62 -15.88
N ILE A 421 -6.06 14.71 -14.93
CA ILE A 421 -6.17 14.99 -13.48
C ILE A 421 -4.78 15.26 -12.88
N VAL A 422 -3.78 14.49 -13.30
CA VAL A 422 -2.45 14.43 -12.67
C VAL A 422 -1.32 15.00 -13.54
N GLY A 423 -1.59 15.21 -14.82
CA GLY A 423 -0.69 15.88 -15.74
C GLY A 423 -0.45 17.31 -15.27
N ARG A 424 0.81 17.71 -15.25
CA ARG A 424 1.15 19.11 -15.02
C ARG A 424 0.88 19.86 -16.32
N ASP A 425 0.18 20.98 -16.24
CA ASP A 425 0.08 21.87 -17.39
C ASP A 425 1.50 22.27 -17.80
N ASP A 426 1.99 21.78 -18.94
CA ASP A 426 3.23 22.22 -19.58
C ASP A 426 3.22 23.75 -19.92
N GLY A 427 2.09 24.43 -19.64
CA GLY A 427 1.92 25.87 -19.70
C GLY A 427 2.64 26.66 -18.60
N ASP A 428 3.18 26.00 -17.56
CA ASP A 428 4.00 26.63 -16.51
C ASP A 428 5.51 26.45 -16.74
N MET A 429 5.94 26.18 -17.98
CA MET A 429 7.29 26.56 -18.40
C MET A 429 7.45 28.05 -18.20
N SER A 430 8.33 28.44 -17.27
CA SER A 430 8.69 29.85 -17.12
C SER A 430 9.05 30.43 -18.49
N LEU A 431 8.52 31.61 -18.82
CA LEU A 431 8.83 32.35 -20.06
C LEU A 431 10.34 32.51 -20.32
N ASP A 432 11.17 32.27 -19.31
CA ASP A 432 12.64 32.28 -19.38
C ASP A 432 13.26 31.07 -20.11
N GLU A 433 12.52 29.99 -20.35
CA GLU A 433 13.02 28.81 -21.09
C GLU A 433 12.58 28.75 -22.57
N ILE A 434 11.65 29.62 -22.98
CA ILE A 434 11.20 29.69 -24.39
C ILE A 434 12.16 30.55 -25.25
N ASP A 435 13.05 31.33 -24.63
CA ASP A 435 13.98 32.25 -25.31
C ASP A 435 15.46 31.81 -25.28
N ARG A 436 15.76 30.49 -25.25
CA ARG A 436 17.14 29.98 -25.41
C ARG A 436 17.36 29.05 -26.59
#